data_AF-A0A5K3EVT0-F1
#
_entry.id   AF-A0A5K3EVT0-F1
#
_cell.length_a   1.000
_cell.length_b   1.000
_cell.length_c   1.000
_cell.angle_alpha   90.00
_cell.angle_beta   90.00
_cell.angle_gamma   90.00
#
_symmetry.space_group_name_H-M   'P 1'
#
loop_
_entity.id
_entity.type
_entity.pdbx_description
1 polymer ?
#
loop_
_entity_poly.entity_id
_entity_poly.type
_entity_poly.pdbx_seq_one_letter_code
_entity_poly.pdbx_strand_id
1 'polypeptide(L)'
;MSHRDDDSCPRIQVCVRKRPLSLKEVSQSDPDIVDVSVPGHVTVSEPHYLVDLSQFVESHTFRLDHTFDETTSTNEIYRKTAAPLLRSIFHGFMATCFAYGQTGSGKTFTMSGPVGPDNCYRLLDRGLYGMVVNDVFERLRSQEDGNGYSVTVAFFEIYCNRVYDLLNGRSLVRVLEDASGSVHLVGLSEVQVETSEETLDLLRRSSRLRVTGHTTLNVTSSRSHAVFQISLRLADSIIGRFSLVDLAGNERGGDADKETRIECGEINKSLLALKECIRAMGRRRVQHLPFRNSKLTQVLRESFLGSRSRTCMIAMVSPALSCADYTLNTLRYAQLVKELPSLEGWPRRSTRVSRMSTYSGFPKSSPSFCANDDSSSNYDWDVSETEAFGDESGEGARERRGPFSELVGLHRQLLKTLPQWFYTHRKMLRRTKSRSRDYTERLIQVTSRQIQLLTELKDKAVSICSLR
;
A
#
# COMPACT_ATOMS: atom_id res chain seq x y z
N MET A 1 15.03 -18.46 37.28
CA MET A 1 14.33 -17.23 37.74
C MET A 1 14.29 -16.32 36.53
N SER A 2 13.19 -15.92 35.88
CA SER A 2 11.76 -15.90 36.17
C SER A 2 10.98 -15.93 34.84
N HIS A 3 10.28 -17.03 34.53
CA HIS A 3 9.34 -17.14 33.39
C HIS A 3 7.98 -16.48 33.70
N ARG A 4 7.95 -15.25 34.24
CA ARG A 4 6.71 -14.61 34.71
C ARG A 4 6.32 -13.29 34.03
N ASP A 5 7.10 -12.78 33.09
CA ASP A 5 6.82 -11.47 32.46
C ASP A 5 6.23 -11.55 31.03
N ASP A 6 6.03 -12.74 30.46
CA ASP A 6 5.54 -12.90 29.08
C ASP A 6 4.00 -12.98 28.96
N ASP A 7 3.28 -12.82 30.08
CA ASP A 7 1.82 -13.01 30.17
C ASP A 7 1.01 -11.69 30.06
N SER A 8 1.67 -10.55 29.81
CA SER A 8 1.00 -9.23 29.87
C SER A 8 0.64 -8.61 28.52
N CYS A 9 1.07 -9.18 27.39
CA CYS A 9 0.80 -8.59 26.07
C CYS A 9 -0.43 -9.28 25.43
N PRO A 10 -1.55 -8.55 25.24
CA PRO A 10 -2.74 -9.13 24.63
C PRO A 10 -2.45 -9.60 23.21
N ARG A 11 -3.13 -10.65 22.77
CA ARG A 11 -2.99 -11.22 21.40
C ARG A 11 -3.20 -10.15 20.33
N ILE A 12 -4.19 -9.28 20.54
CA ILE A 12 -4.49 -8.15 19.68
C ILE A 12 -4.52 -6.91 20.56
N GLN A 13 -3.66 -5.94 20.25
CA GLN A 13 -3.63 -4.62 20.85
C GLN A 13 -4.20 -3.62 19.84
N VAL A 14 -5.07 -2.73 20.29
CA VAL A 14 -5.65 -1.68 19.46
C VAL A 14 -5.38 -0.31 20.07
N CYS A 15 -4.64 0.49 19.33
CA CYS A 15 -4.28 1.85 19.71
C CYS A 15 -4.86 2.84 18.70
N VAL A 16 -4.96 4.10 19.11
CA VAL A 16 -5.38 5.20 18.23
C VAL A 16 -4.42 6.37 18.35
N ARG A 17 -4.14 7.00 17.21
CA ARG A 17 -3.34 8.21 17.11
C ARG A 17 -4.15 9.31 16.44
N LYS A 18 -4.38 10.39 17.18
CA LYS A 18 -4.85 11.68 16.66
C LYS A 18 -3.64 12.44 16.10
N ARG A 19 -3.73 12.89 14.85
CA ARG A 19 -2.72 13.83 14.30
C ARG A 19 -3.09 15.27 14.65
N PRO A 20 -2.15 16.23 14.63
CA PRO A 20 -2.50 17.65 14.67
C PRO A 20 -3.34 18.05 13.44
N LEU A 21 -4.11 19.14 13.58
CA LEU A 21 -4.72 19.83 12.44
C LEU A 21 -3.61 20.25 11.46
N SER A 22 -3.89 20.06 10.17
CA SER A 22 -3.01 20.49 9.09
C SER A 22 -3.13 21.99 8.86
N LEU A 23 -2.12 22.60 8.23
CA LEU A 23 -2.14 24.02 7.89
C LEU A 23 -3.38 24.40 7.06
N LYS A 24 -3.84 23.50 6.18
CA LYS A 24 -5.06 23.70 5.39
C LYS A 24 -6.31 23.74 6.27
N GLU A 25 -6.46 22.78 7.18
CA GLU A 25 -7.61 22.72 8.10
C GLU A 25 -7.64 23.94 9.03
N VAL A 26 -6.48 24.35 9.56
CA VAL A 26 -6.35 25.58 10.35
C VAL A 26 -6.76 26.80 9.54
N SER A 27 -6.30 26.91 8.29
CA SER A 27 -6.66 28.04 7.41
C SER A 27 -8.14 28.09 7.06
N GLN A 28 -8.82 26.93 7.09
CA GLN A 28 -10.25 26.80 6.84
C GLN A 28 -11.09 26.94 8.11
N SER A 29 -10.45 27.17 9.28
CA SER A 29 -11.11 27.18 10.59
C SER A 29 -11.94 25.91 10.83
N ASP A 30 -11.43 24.76 10.36
CA ASP A 30 -12.06 23.46 10.55
C ASP A 30 -11.87 23.02 12.02
N PRO A 31 -12.96 22.86 12.80
CA PRO A 31 -12.85 22.63 14.24
C PRO A 31 -12.27 21.24 14.55
N ASP A 32 -11.52 21.17 15.65
CA ASP A 32 -11.09 19.90 16.23
C ASP A 32 -12.23 19.28 17.02
N ILE A 33 -12.71 18.12 16.56
CA ILE A 33 -13.82 17.39 17.16
C ILE A 33 -13.39 16.13 17.90
N VAL A 34 -12.08 15.85 18.01
CA VAL A 34 -11.57 14.61 18.59
C VAL A 34 -10.82 14.89 19.89
N ASP A 35 -11.40 14.44 21.00
CA ASP A 35 -10.77 14.49 22.31
C ASP A 35 -10.17 13.13 22.70
N VAL A 36 -8.92 13.16 23.17
CA VAL A 36 -8.17 12.01 23.68
C VAL A 36 -7.53 12.29 25.04
N SER A 37 -8.03 13.31 25.76
CA SER A 37 -7.54 13.75 27.06
C SER A 37 -7.57 12.66 28.13
N VAL A 38 -8.52 11.72 28.03
CA VAL A 38 -8.67 10.59 28.94
C VAL A 38 -7.91 9.37 28.42
N PRO A 39 -6.94 8.81 29.16
CA PRO A 39 -6.21 7.62 28.73
C PRO A 39 -7.12 6.45 28.35
N GLY A 40 -6.89 5.88 27.17
CA GLY A 40 -7.65 4.74 26.66
C GLY A 40 -9.04 5.09 26.14
N HIS A 41 -9.46 6.36 26.16
CA HIS A 41 -10.75 6.82 25.65
C HIS A 41 -10.57 7.85 24.54
N VAL A 42 -11.39 7.74 23.50
CA VAL A 42 -11.49 8.75 22.44
C VAL A 42 -12.93 9.17 22.31
N THR A 43 -13.16 10.48 22.37
CA THR A 43 -14.49 11.07 22.21
C THR A 43 -14.52 11.89 20.94
N VAL A 44 -15.51 11.64 20.08
CA VAL A 44 -15.78 12.43 18.87
C VAL A 44 -17.05 13.22 19.09
N SER A 45 -16.95 14.54 18.98
CA SER A 45 -18.04 15.49 19.17
C SER A 45 -18.59 15.93 17.82
N GLU A 46 -19.61 15.23 17.33
CA GLU A 46 -20.21 15.48 16.01
C GLU A 46 -21.37 16.49 16.12
N PRO A 47 -21.29 17.66 15.47
CA PRO A 47 -22.39 18.61 15.44
C PRO A 47 -23.50 18.11 14.52
N HIS A 48 -24.73 18.06 15.04
CA HIS A 48 -25.93 17.66 14.34
C HIS A 48 -27.01 18.74 14.44
N TYR A 49 -27.99 18.65 13.54
CA TYR A 49 -29.18 19.50 13.54
C TYR A 49 -30.41 18.64 13.79
N LEU A 50 -31.25 19.06 14.72
CA LEU A 50 -32.58 18.50 14.88
C LEU A 50 -33.50 18.93 13.72
N VAL A 51 -34.68 18.31 13.62
CA VAL A 51 -35.69 18.63 12.59
C VAL A 51 -36.15 20.08 12.68
N ASP A 52 -36.11 20.68 13.87
CA ASP A 52 -36.43 22.08 14.13
C ASP A 52 -35.26 23.04 13.89
N LEU A 53 -34.16 22.56 13.29
CA LEU A 53 -32.91 23.29 13.03
C LEU A 53 -32.12 23.69 14.28
N SER A 54 -32.49 23.23 15.47
CA SER A 54 -31.66 23.43 16.66
C SER A 54 -30.39 22.58 16.59
N GLN A 55 -29.27 23.18 17.01
CA GLN A 55 -27.97 22.52 17.01
C GLN A 55 -27.80 21.70 18.28
N PHE A 56 -27.32 20.47 18.14
CA PHE A 56 -26.84 19.67 19.25
C PHE A 56 -25.54 18.97 18.87
N VAL A 57 -24.78 18.53 19.87
CA VAL A 57 -23.54 17.78 19.64
C VAL A 57 -23.77 16.34 20.09
N GLU A 58 -23.69 15.41 19.16
CA GLU A 58 -23.68 13.98 19.46
C GLU A 58 -22.25 13.58 19.84
N SER A 59 -22.09 12.97 21.02
CA SER A 59 -20.80 12.56 21.54
C SER A 59 -20.64 11.05 21.44
N HIS A 60 -19.63 10.60 20.69
CA HIS A 60 -19.30 9.20 20.52
C HIS A 60 -18.00 8.86 21.26
N THR A 61 -18.09 8.06 22.32
CA THR A 61 -16.91 7.60 23.08
C THR A 61 -16.54 6.16 22.74
N PHE A 62 -15.26 5.93 22.45
CA PHE A 62 -14.66 4.63 22.16
C PHE A 62 -13.58 4.29 23.19
N ARG A 63 -13.43 3.01 23.55
CA ARG A 63 -12.46 2.56 24.55
C ARG A 63 -11.43 1.63 23.93
N LEU A 64 -10.20 2.11 23.80
CA LEU A 64 -9.07 1.40 23.17
C LEU A 64 -7.97 1.10 24.20
N ASP A 65 -6.88 0.45 23.80
CA ASP A 65 -5.81 0.06 24.74
C ASP A 65 -4.89 1.25 25.03
N HIS A 66 -4.53 2.00 23.99
CA HIS A 66 -3.77 3.25 24.11
C HIS A 66 -4.35 4.33 23.19
N THR A 67 -4.32 5.56 23.69
CA THR A 67 -4.69 6.77 22.98
C THR A 67 -3.47 7.69 22.91
N PHE A 68 -3.20 8.22 21.72
CA PHE A 68 -2.09 9.13 21.46
C PHE A 68 -2.65 10.44 20.88
N ASP A 69 -2.29 11.54 21.51
CA ASP A 69 -2.68 12.89 21.11
C ASP A 69 -1.78 13.44 19.99
N GLU A 70 -2.07 14.67 19.57
CA GLU A 70 -1.31 15.38 18.55
C GLU A 70 0.13 15.73 18.97
N THR A 71 0.43 15.72 20.27
CA THR A 71 1.76 16.04 20.82
C THR A 71 2.66 14.81 20.92
N THR A 72 2.06 13.62 20.93
CA THR A 72 2.75 12.34 21.07
C THR A 72 3.70 12.07 19.89
N SER A 73 4.98 11.85 20.21
CA SER A 73 6.00 11.54 19.22
C SER A 73 5.88 10.11 18.66
N THR A 74 6.35 9.89 17.42
CA THR A 74 6.40 8.53 16.83
C THR A 74 7.25 7.56 17.65
N ASN A 75 8.28 8.06 18.35
CA ASN A 75 9.11 7.25 19.25
C ASN A 75 8.34 6.74 20.48
N GLU A 76 7.44 7.55 21.03
CA GLU A 76 6.58 7.13 22.14
C GLU A 76 5.55 6.10 21.69
N ILE A 77 4.96 6.31 20.50
CA ILE A 77 4.08 5.32 19.86
C ILE A 77 4.82 4.00 19.66
N TYR A 78 6.05 4.02 19.13
CA TYR A 78 6.90 2.84 18.96
C TYR A 78 7.03 2.03 20.26
N ARG A 79 7.39 2.69 21.37
CA ARG A 79 7.59 2.05 22.68
C ARG A 79 6.35 1.33 23.20
N LYS A 80 5.15 1.85 22.91
CA LYS A 80 3.87 1.29 23.37
C LYS A 80 3.23 0.29 22.41
N THR A 81 3.73 0.20 21.17
CA THR A 81 3.12 -0.61 20.09
C THR A 81 4.08 -1.64 19.52
N ALA A 82 5.07 -1.22 18.74
CA ALA A 82 5.94 -2.12 18.01
C ALA A 82 7.06 -2.73 18.88
N ALA A 83 7.56 -2.02 19.90
CA ALA A 83 8.65 -2.53 20.74
C ALA A 83 8.29 -3.82 21.53
N PRO A 84 7.10 -3.95 22.15
CA PRO A 84 6.68 -5.22 22.78
C PRO A 84 6.54 -6.37 21.77
N LEU A 85 6.07 -6.07 20.57
CA LEU A 85 5.95 -7.05 19.48
C LEU A 85 7.32 -7.54 19.00
N LEU A 86 8.31 -6.64 18.93
CA LEU A 86 9.68 -7.00 18.59
C LEU A 86 10.26 -8.02 19.59
N ARG A 87 10.05 -7.85 20.89
CA ARG A 87 10.48 -8.86 21.88
C ARG A 87 9.88 -10.22 21.59
N SER A 88 8.62 -10.24 21.14
CA SER A 88 7.90 -11.48 20.86
C SER A 88 8.50 -12.28 19.69
N ILE A 89 9.09 -11.63 18.69
CA ILE A 89 9.68 -12.34 17.55
C ILE A 89 10.93 -13.13 17.94
N PHE A 90 11.73 -12.64 18.89
CA PHE A 90 12.89 -13.38 19.44
C PHE A 90 12.46 -14.61 20.23
N HIS A 91 11.25 -14.60 20.79
CA HIS A 91 10.64 -15.76 21.44
C HIS A 91 9.98 -16.72 20.45
N GLY A 92 10.03 -16.45 19.14
CA GLY A 92 9.48 -17.31 18.08
C GLY A 92 8.01 -17.04 17.74
N PHE A 93 7.50 -15.84 18.01
CA PHE A 93 6.17 -15.42 17.58
C PHE A 93 6.19 -14.70 16.22
N MET A 94 5.05 -14.73 15.53
CA MET A 94 4.76 -13.91 14.36
C MET A 94 4.10 -12.61 14.82
N ALA A 95 4.82 -11.50 14.74
CA ALA A 95 4.33 -10.18 15.09
C ALA A 95 3.78 -9.45 13.85
N THR A 96 2.69 -8.71 14.02
CA THR A 96 2.17 -7.80 12.99
C THR A 96 1.80 -6.45 13.59
N CYS A 97 2.27 -5.35 13.01
CA CYS A 97 1.84 -4.01 13.39
C CYS A 97 1.34 -3.29 12.14
N PHE A 98 0.08 -2.85 12.14
CA PHE A 98 -0.51 -2.21 10.97
C PHE A 98 -1.15 -0.87 11.29
N ALA A 99 -0.95 0.10 10.39
CA ALA A 99 -1.60 1.40 10.45
C ALA A 99 -2.87 1.40 9.59
N TYR A 100 -4.00 1.84 10.15
CA TYR A 100 -5.30 1.88 9.48
C TYR A 100 -6.00 3.23 9.68
N GLY A 101 -6.63 3.76 8.63
CA GLY A 101 -7.37 5.03 8.68
C GLY A 101 -7.44 5.71 7.31
N GLN A 102 -8.06 6.88 7.26
CA GLN A 102 -8.22 7.64 6.00
C GLN A 102 -6.90 8.16 5.44
N THR A 103 -6.88 8.50 4.17
CA THR A 103 -5.78 9.26 3.57
C THR A 103 -5.59 10.58 4.29
N GLY A 104 -4.32 10.94 4.47
CA GLY A 104 -3.94 12.13 5.23
C GLY A 104 -4.01 11.98 6.75
N SER A 105 -4.46 10.86 7.32
CA SER A 105 -4.47 10.69 8.79
C SER A 105 -3.12 10.39 9.43
N GLY A 106 -2.05 10.24 8.64
CA GLY A 106 -0.68 10.06 9.14
C GLY A 106 -0.17 8.61 9.19
N LYS A 107 -0.82 7.66 8.49
CA LYS A 107 -0.36 6.26 8.40
C LYS A 107 1.10 6.15 7.95
N THR A 108 1.41 6.65 6.76
CA THR A 108 2.75 6.64 6.18
C THR A 108 3.76 7.44 7.00
N PHE A 109 3.33 8.54 7.63
CA PHE A 109 4.17 9.33 8.54
C PHE A 109 4.61 8.50 9.75
N THR A 110 3.69 7.71 10.31
CA THR A 110 3.99 6.83 11.46
C THR A 110 4.87 5.67 11.02
N MET A 111 4.52 5.00 9.92
CA MET A 111 5.21 3.79 9.45
C MET A 111 6.61 4.11 8.88
N SER A 112 6.68 5.04 7.92
CA SER A 112 7.91 5.36 7.17
C SER A 112 8.61 6.64 7.64
N GLY A 113 8.02 7.40 8.56
CA GLY A 113 8.59 8.64 9.05
C GLY A 113 8.19 9.89 8.24
N PRO A 114 8.56 11.08 8.74
CA PRO A 114 8.31 12.35 8.08
C PRO A 114 9.03 12.44 6.73
N VAL A 115 8.52 13.29 5.86
CA VAL A 115 9.19 13.66 4.62
C VAL A 115 10.41 14.52 4.96
N GLY A 116 11.56 14.23 4.34
CA GLY A 116 12.80 14.97 4.51
C GLY A 116 12.72 16.38 3.91
N PRO A 117 13.71 17.26 4.20
CA PRO A 117 13.69 18.67 3.80
C PRO A 117 13.49 18.90 2.31
N ASP A 118 14.07 18.04 1.47
CA ASP A 118 14.03 18.18 0.01
C ASP A 118 12.76 17.61 -0.62
N ASN A 119 11.80 17.14 0.19
CA ASN A 119 10.61 16.41 -0.26
C ASN A 119 10.90 15.23 -1.20
N CYS A 120 12.13 14.70 -1.23
CA CYS A 120 12.53 13.63 -2.15
C CYS A 120 12.57 12.24 -1.49
N TYR A 121 12.62 12.20 -0.15
CA TYR A 121 12.75 10.97 0.62
C TYR A 121 12.07 11.09 1.98
N ARG A 122 11.86 9.96 2.67
CA ARG A 122 11.37 9.93 4.05
C ARG A 122 12.50 9.63 5.02
N LEU A 123 12.43 10.25 6.20
CA LEU A 123 13.34 10.01 7.31
C LEU A 123 12.94 8.72 8.03
N LEU A 124 13.30 7.57 7.45
CA LEU A 124 12.90 6.24 7.93
C LEU A 124 13.24 6.00 9.41
N ASP A 125 14.36 6.55 9.87
CA ASP A 125 14.84 6.47 11.26
C ASP A 125 13.87 7.10 12.28
N ARG A 126 12.98 7.98 11.79
CA ARG A 126 11.93 8.63 12.59
C ARG A 126 10.55 7.99 12.42
N GLY A 127 10.47 6.86 11.71
CA GLY A 127 9.28 6.03 11.55
C GLY A 127 9.42 4.66 12.19
N LEU A 128 8.32 3.91 12.30
CA LEU A 128 8.33 2.56 12.86
C LEU A 128 9.24 1.59 12.10
N TYR A 129 9.34 1.72 10.77
CA TYR A 129 10.26 0.88 9.99
C TYR A 129 11.71 1.01 10.48
N GLY A 130 12.22 2.24 10.62
CA GLY A 130 13.60 2.43 11.05
C GLY A 130 13.83 2.13 12.52
N MET A 131 12.88 2.49 13.39
CA MET A 131 12.96 2.17 14.82
C MET A 131 13.02 0.66 15.07
N VAL A 132 12.18 -0.13 14.38
CA VAL A 132 12.22 -1.60 14.50
C VAL A 132 13.53 -2.16 13.95
N VAL A 133 13.99 -1.70 12.79
CA VAL A 133 15.27 -2.17 12.21
C VAL A 133 16.43 -1.91 13.16
N ASN A 134 16.52 -0.69 13.72
CA ASN A 134 17.59 -0.34 14.65
C ASN A 134 17.56 -1.20 15.92
N ASP A 135 16.38 -1.40 16.53
CA ASP A 135 16.22 -2.22 17.74
C ASP A 135 16.46 -3.72 17.47
N VAL A 136 16.11 -4.24 16.28
CA VAL A 136 16.47 -5.62 15.87
C VAL A 136 17.99 -5.81 15.91
N PHE A 137 18.75 -4.94 15.25
CA PHE A 137 20.20 -5.08 15.19
C PHE A 137 20.89 -4.72 16.51
N GLU A 138 20.30 -3.83 17.32
CA GLU A 138 20.77 -3.57 18.68
C GLU A 138 20.63 -4.81 19.56
N ARG A 139 19.48 -5.50 19.48
CA ARG A 139 19.23 -6.76 20.21
C ARG A 139 20.14 -7.90 19.78
N LEU A 140 20.42 -8.01 18.48
CA LEU A 140 21.35 -9.02 17.98
C LEU A 140 22.79 -8.78 18.45
N ARG A 141 23.17 -7.51 18.72
CA ARG A 141 24.48 -7.17 19.30
C ARG A 141 24.54 -7.40 20.81
N SER A 142 23.44 -7.14 21.54
CA SER A 142 23.35 -7.48 22.97
C SER A 142 23.23 -9.00 23.11
N GLN A 143 24.26 -9.66 23.65
CA GLN A 143 24.33 -11.14 23.78
C GLN A 143 23.23 -11.80 24.63
N GLU A 144 22.21 -11.05 25.10
CA GLU A 144 21.05 -11.56 25.83
C GLU A 144 20.10 -12.40 24.94
N ASP A 145 19.99 -12.05 23.65
CA ASP A 145 19.04 -12.68 22.70
C ASP A 145 19.72 -13.35 21.48
N GLY A 146 21.06 -13.30 21.35
CA GLY A 146 21.73 -13.55 20.06
C GLY A 146 22.98 -14.42 20.10
N ASN A 147 22.82 -15.70 19.77
CA ASN A 147 23.88 -16.45 19.10
C ASN A 147 23.26 -17.31 17.98
N GLY A 148 23.55 -16.99 16.72
CA GLY A 148 23.20 -17.82 15.55
C GLY A 148 22.02 -17.38 14.69
N TYR A 149 21.37 -16.25 14.97
CA TYR A 149 20.31 -15.74 14.09
C TYR A 149 20.87 -15.00 12.87
N SER A 150 20.31 -15.28 11.69
CA SER A 150 20.46 -14.43 10.50
C SER A 150 19.17 -13.63 10.27
N VAL A 151 19.30 -12.42 9.72
CA VAL A 151 18.16 -11.54 9.43
C VAL A 151 17.91 -11.52 7.93
N THR A 152 16.65 -11.73 7.55
CA THR A 152 16.20 -11.57 6.17
C THR A 152 15.05 -10.58 6.13
N VAL A 153 15.00 -9.78 5.07
CA VAL A 153 13.95 -8.79 4.87
C VAL A 153 13.24 -8.99 3.54
N ALA A 154 11.94 -8.71 3.54
CA ALA A 154 11.13 -8.65 2.33
C ALA A 154 10.28 -7.38 2.35
N PHE A 155 10.09 -6.76 1.19
CA PHE A 155 9.25 -5.57 1.08
C PHE A 155 8.44 -5.62 -0.20
N PHE A 156 7.12 -5.58 -0.07
CA PHE A 156 6.21 -5.69 -1.19
C PHE A 156 5.00 -4.79 -1.01
N GLU A 157 4.30 -4.53 -2.11
CA GLU A 157 3.02 -3.83 -2.09
C GLU A 157 1.90 -4.69 -2.65
N ILE A 158 0.69 -4.46 -2.14
CA ILE A 158 -0.55 -5.01 -2.67
C ILE A 158 -1.28 -3.86 -3.36
N TYR A 159 -1.34 -3.93 -4.69
CA TYR A 159 -1.90 -2.90 -5.54
C TYR A 159 -2.89 -3.54 -6.52
N CYS A 160 -4.12 -3.02 -6.61
CA CYS A 160 -5.20 -3.58 -7.43
C CYS A 160 -5.34 -5.12 -7.32
N ASN A 161 -5.34 -5.62 -6.07
CA ASN A 161 -5.45 -7.04 -5.74
C ASN A 161 -4.34 -7.95 -6.34
N ARG A 162 -3.19 -7.36 -6.71
CA ARG A 162 -1.95 -8.05 -7.12
C ARG A 162 -0.83 -7.70 -6.15
N VAL A 163 0.16 -8.59 -6.03
CA VAL A 163 1.31 -8.40 -5.14
C VAL A 163 2.55 -8.13 -5.96
N TYR A 164 3.27 -7.05 -5.63
CA TYR A 164 4.46 -6.60 -6.33
C TYR A 164 5.64 -6.50 -5.37
N ASP A 165 6.76 -7.13 -5.72
CA ASP A 165 7.99 -7.11 -4.94
C ASP A 165 8.75 -5.78 -5.12
N LEU A 166 8.84 -4.98 -4.06
CA LEU A 166 9.51 -3.68 -4.08
C LEU A 166 11.04 -3.81 -3.98
N LEU A 167 11.58 -4.97 -3.60
CA LEU A 167 13.02 -5.24 -3.60
C LEU A 167 13.51 -5.70 -4.98
N ASN A 168 12.62 -6.28 -5.78
CA ASN A 168 12.93 -6.81 -7.11
C ASN A 168 12.12 -6.11 -8.21
N GLY A 169 12.25 -4.78 -8.30
CA GLY A 169 11.80 -3.99 -9.44
C GLY A 169 10.29 -4.02 -9.72
N ARG A 170 9.44 -4.21 -8.70
CA ARG A 170 7.99 -4.45 -8.82
C ARG A 170 7.66 -5.70 -9.64
N SER A 171 8.45 -6.76 -9.52
CA SER A 171 8.10 -8.06 -10.10
C SER A 171 6.84 -8.64 -9.46
N LEU A 172 6.05 -9.36 -10.26
CA LEU A 172 4.77 -9.91 -9.81
C LEU A 172 4.98 -11.15 -8.92
N VAL A 173 4.37 -11.13 -7.74
CA VAL A 173 4.43 -12.23 -6.76
C VAL A 173 3.11 -12.99 -6.76
N ARG A 174 3.18 -14.33 -6.75
CA ARG A 174 2.00 -15.19 -6.68
C ARG A 174 1.68 -15.54 -5.23
N VAL A 175 0.45 -15.27 -4.81
CA VAL A 175 -0.06 -15.67 -3.49
C VAL A 175 -0.78 -17.01 -3.62
N LEU A 176 -0.18 -18.06 -3.06
CA LEU A 176 -0.70 -19.43 -3.06
C LEU A 176 -1.06 -19.85 -1.63
N GLU A 177 -1.93 -20.85 -1.50
CA GLU A 177 -2.31 -21.45 -0.21
C GLU A 177 -2.04 -22.96 -0.31
N ASP A 178 -1.36 -23.52 0.68
CA ASP A 178 -1.11 -24.96 0.73
C ASP A 178 -2.30 -25.74 1.32
N ALA A 179 -2.18 -27.07 1.36
CA ALA A 179 -3.23 -27.94 1.91
C ALA A 179 -3.48 -27.73 3.41
N SER A 180 -2.53 -27.15 4.14
CA SER A 180 -2.66 -26.81 5.56
C SER A 180 -3.38 -25.46 5.78
N GLY A 181 -3.61 -24.70 4.71
CA GLY A 181 -4.19 -23.36 4.75
C GLY A 181 -3.16 -22.26 5.00
N SER A 182 -1.87 -22.57 4.91
CA SER A 182 -0.77 -21.60 5.05
C SER A 182 -0.54 -20.87 3.73
N VAL A 183 -0.32 -19.56 3.80
CA VAL A 183 -0.20 -18.70 2.62
C VAL A 183 1.27 -18.48 2.27
N HIS A 184 1.62 -18.75 1.01
CA HIS A 184 2.97 -18.67 0.47
C HIS A 184 3.07 -17.61 -0.62
N LEU A 185 4.08 -16.74 -0.51
CA LEU A 185 4.37 -15.68 -1.48
C LEU A 185 5.46 -16.14 -2.45
N VAL A 186 5.04 -16.84 -3.51
CA VAL A 186 5.96 -17.44 -4.48
C VAL A 186 6.51 -16.37 -5.42
N GLY A 187 7.84 -16.27 -5.46
CA GLY A 187 8.57 -15.28 -6.24
C GLY A 187 8.88 -13.98 -5.49
N LEU A 188 8.55 -13.89 -4.19
CA LEU A 188 8.97 -12.79 -3.34
C LEU A 188 10.45 -12.92 -2.99
N SER A 189 11.21 -11.83 -3.15
CA SER A 189 12.62 -11.79 -2.79
C SER A 189 12.77 -11.59 -1.28
N GLU A 190 13.56 -12.45 -0.66
CA GLU A 190 14.01 -12.32 0.72
C GLU A 190 15.52 -12.05 0.71
N VAL A 191 15.90 -10.84 1.12
CA VAL A 191 17.29 -10.37 1.11
C VAL A 191 17.87 -10.53 2.51
N GLN A 192 18.98 -11.26 2.62
CA GLN A 192 19.74 -11.31 3.88
C GLN A 192 20.46 -9.97 4.08
N VAL A 193 20.39 -9.45 5.31
CA VAL A 193 20.96 -8.15 5.69
C VAL A 193 21.79 -8.32 6.95
N GLU A 194 22.90 -7.58 7.03
CA GLU A 194 23.86 -7.68 8.15
C GLU A 194 23.84 -6.46 9.07
N THR A 195 23.38 -5.31 8.57
CA THR A 195 23.36 -4.06 9.34
C THR A 195 22.06 -3.27 9.22
N SER A 196 21.82 -2.40 10.21
CA SER A 196 20.72 -1.44 10.20
C SER A 196 20.80 -0.52 9.00
N GLU A 197 21.99 -0.01 8.70
CA GLU A 197 22.22 0.98 7.64
C GLU A 197 21.91 0.38 6.25
N GLU A 198 22.37 -0.84 5.99
CA GLU A 198 22.08 -1.58 4.75
C GLU A 198 20.57 -1.77 4.56
N THR A 199 19.88 -2.18 5.63
CA THR A 199 18.44 -2.41 5.62
C THR A 199 17.67 -1.12 5.34
N LEU A 200 18.08 -0.01 5.96
CA LEU A 200 17.46 1.30 5.76
C LEU A 200 17.70 1.82 4.33
N ASP A 201 18.88 1.61 3.77
CA ASP A 201 19.17 2.00 2.39
C ASP A 201 18.41 1.17 1.36
N LEU A 202 18.22 -0.13 1.63
CA LEU A 202 17.34 -1.01 0.86
C LEU A 202 15.89 -0.48 0.91
N LEU A 203 15.39 -0.13 2.09
CA LEU A 203 14.05 0.45 2.28
C LEU A 203 13.88 1.80 1.57
N ARG A 204 14.89 2.69 1.62
CA ARG A 204 14.86 4.00 0.94
C ARG A 204 14.75 3.81 -0.58
N ARG A 205 15.52 2.89 -1.16
CA ARG A 205 15.49 2.60 -2.61
C ARG A 205 14.17 1.99 -3.04
N SER A 206 13.71 0.96 -2.35
CA SER A 206 12.46 0.25 -2.65
C SER A 206 11.21 1.10 -2.42
N SER A 207 11.22 1.99 -1.42
CA SER A 207 10.13 2.95 -1.19
C SER A 207 9.92 3.90 -2.38
N ARG A 208 10.95 4.21 -3.18
CA ARG A 208 10.80 5.02 -4.39
C ARG A 208 10.05 4.28 -5.49
N LEU A 209 10.17 2.95 -5.55
CA LEU A 209 9.41 2.14 -6.50
C LEU A 209 7.91 2.14 -6.18
N ARG A 210 7.56 2.17 -4.90
CA ARG A 210 6.16 2.37 -4.45
C ARG A 210 5.56 3.71 -4.94
N VAL A 211 6.39 4.72 -5.23
CA VAL A 211 5.96 6.07 -5.64
C VAL A 211 5.65 6.18 -7.16
N THR A 212 5.93 5.15 -7.96
CA THR A 212 5.91 5.26 -9.44
C THR A 212 4.52 5.32 -10.12
N GLY A 213 3.43 5.62 -9.41
CA GLY A 213 2.11 5.89 -10.00
C GLY A 213 1.82 7.39 -10.10
N HIS A 214 2.09 8.00 -11.27
CA HIS A 214 1.66 9.33 -11.82
C HIS A 214 1.29 10.53 -10.90
N THR A 215 1.52 10.51 -9.60
CA THR A 215 0.92 11.46 -8.65
C THR A 215 1.87 11.80 -7.50
N THR A 216 1.62 12.94 -6.86
CA THR A 216 2.42 13.50 -5.75
C THR A 216 2.58 12.52 -4.58
N LEU A 217 3.65 12.67 -3.78
CA LEU A 217 4.05 11.74 -2.69
C LEU A 217 2.99 11.38 -1.64
N ASN A 218 1.94 12.19 -1.53
CA ASN A 218 0.80 11.95 -0.63
C ASN A 218 -0.30 11.10 -1.26
N VAL A 219 -0.32 10.99 -2.59
CA VAL A 219 -1.34 10.29 -3.37
C VAL A 219 -0.96 8.83 -3.64
N THR A 220 0.33 8.49 -3.69
CA THR A 220 0.72 7.08 -3.96
C THR A 220 0.60 6.17 -2.73
N SER A 221 0.92 6.64 -1.52
CA SER A 221 0.80 5.80 -0.31
C SER A 221 -0.65 5.53 0.10
N SER A 222 -1.62 6.30 -0.40
CA SER A 222 -3.05 6.04 -0.20
C SER A 222 -3.61 4.96 -1.12
N ARG A 223 -2.82 4.50 -2.10
CA ARG A 223 -3.32 3.68 -3.21
C ARG A 223 -2.81 2.23 -3.23
N SER A 224 -1.76 1.92 -2.47
CA SER A 224 -1.28 0.54 -2.27
C SER A 224 -1.01 0.24 -0.81
N HIS A 225 -1.26 -1.02 -0.42
CA HIS A 225 -0.88 -1.51 0.91
C HIS A 225 0.58 -1.95 0.88
N ALA A 226 1.45 -1.36 1.69
CA ALA A 226 2.84 -1.82 1.79
C ALA A 226 3.02 -2.74 2.98
N VAL A 227 3.81 -3.81 2.79
CA VAL A 227 4.13 -4.79 3.81
C VAL A 227 5.64 -4.96 3.84
N PHE A 228 6.26 -4.52 4.94
CA PHE A 228 7.66 -4.76 5.24
C PHE A 228 7.79 -5.88 6.26
N GLN A 229 8.56 -6.91 5.93
CA GLN A 229 8.78 -8.07 6.78
C GLN A 229 10.25 -8.17 7.17
N ILE A 230 10.47 -8.40 8.46
CA ILE A 230 11.78 -8.76 9.02
C ILE A 230 11.63 -10.16 9.59
N SER A 231 12.42 -11.12 9.11
CA SER A 231 12.40 -12.50 9.56
C SER A 231 13.72 -12.88 10.21
N LEU A 232 13.65 -13.36 11.46
CA LEU A 232 14.76 -13.99 12.17
C LEU A 232 14.83 -15.45 11.75
N ARG A 233 16.00 -15.89 11.31
CA ARG A 233 16.26 -17.25 10.86
C ARG A 233 17.32 -17.91 11.70
N LEU A 234 17.13 -19.20 11.95
CA LEU A 234 18.16 -20.08 12.47
C LEU A 234 18.38 -21.16 11.42
N ALA A 235 19.57 -21.16 10.80
CA ALA A 235 19.81 -21.86 9.54
C ALA A 235 18.74 -21.47 8.50
N ASP A 236 18.04 -22.45 7.92
CA ASP A 236 17.02 -22.21 6.90
C ASP A 236 15.60 -22.03 7.47
N SER A 237 15.44 -22.09 8.79
CA SER A 237 14.12 -22.02 9.45
C SER A 237 13.80 -20.62 9.96
N ILE A 238 12.62 -20.12 9.63
CA ILE A 238 12.10 -18.85 10.18
C ILE A 238 11.59 -19.09 11.59
N ILE A 239 12.22 -18.44 12.57
CA ILE A 239 11.89 -18.56 13.99
C ILE A 239 10.87 -17.49 14.36
N GLY A 240 11.11 -16.25 13.95
CA GLY A 240 10.27 -15.10 14.24
C GLY A 240 10.11 -14.22 13.02
N ARG A 241 8.95 -13.60 12.85
CA ARG A 241 8.73 -12.62 11.78
C ARG A 241 7.96 -11.43 12.31
N PHE A 242 8.44 -10.23 11.99
CA PHE A 242 7.71 -8.99 12.22
C PHE A 242 7.24 -8.42 10.88
N SER A 243 5.92 -8.36 10.69
CA SER A 243 5.29 -7.68 9.56
C SER A 243 4.80 -6.29 9.95
N LEU A 244 5.36 -5.25 9.33
CA LEU A 244 4.96 -3.86 9.48
C LEU A 244 4.16 -3.44 8.24
N VAL A 245 2.90 -3.06 8.43
CA VAL A 245 1.94 -2.89 7.35
C VAL A 245 1.39 -1.47 7.31
N ASP A 246 1.59 -0.79 6.18
CA ASP A 246 1.03 0.52 5.89
C ASP A 246 -0.13 0.36 4.91
N LEU A 247 -1.36 0.36 5.44
CA LEU A 247 -2.56 0.16 4.63
C LEU A 247 -2.88 1.42 3.82
N ALA A 248 -3.53 1.21 2.68
CA ALA A 248 -4.13 2.27 1.88
C ALA A 248 -5.25 3.02 2.63
N GLY A 249 -5.65 4.18 2.10
CA GLY A 249 -6.77 4.97 2.63
C GLY A 249 -8.11 4.22 2.53
N ASN A 250 -9.03 4.50 3.46
CA ASN A 250 -10.38 3.90 3.51
C ASN A 250 -11.49 4.85 3.01
N GLU A 251 -11.12 5.97 2.40
CA GLU A 251 -12.05 6.97 1.85
C GLU A 251 -12.63 6.60 0.48
N ARG A 252 -13.72 7.30 0.11
CA ARG A 252 -14.41 7.09 -1.18
C ARG A 252 -13.85 8.06 -2.23
N GLY A 253 -13.41 7.53 -3.37
CA GLY A 253 -13.00 8.33 -4.53
C GLY A 253 -14.21 8.79 -5.34
N GLY A 254 -14.84 9.89 -4.94
CA GLY A 254 -16.04 10.45 -5.60
C GLY A 254 -15.77 10.98 -7.01
N ASP A 255 -14.86 11.95 -7.14
CA ASP A 255 -14.61 12.70 -8.38
C ASP A 255 -13.28 12.32 -9.04
N ALA A 256 -13.09 11.02 -9.27
CA ALA A 256 -11.88 10.51 -9.92
C ALA A 256 -12.16 10.05 -11.36
N ASP A 257 -11.15 10.14 -12.22
CA ASP A 257 -11.17 9.57 -13.56
C ASP A 257 -11.39 8.04 -13.53
N LYS A 258 -11.78 7.45 -14.67
CA LYS A 258 -12.21 6.04 -14.74
C LYS A 258 -11.16 5.08 -14.16
N GLU A 259 -9.87 5.30 -14.44
CA GLU A 259 -8.79 4.44 -13.96
C GLU A 259 -8.59 4.58 -12.45
N THR A 260 -8.47 5.82 -11.95
CA THR A 260 -8.37 6.06 -10.50
C THR A 260 -9.61 5.57 -9.75
N ARG A 261 -10.80 5.63 -10.34
CA ARG A 261 -12.02 5.10 -9.73
C ARG A 261 -12.01 3.58 -9.59
N ILE A 262 -11.51 2.86 -10.59
CA ILE A 262 -11.33 1.40 -10.53
C ILE A 262 -10.29 1.04 -9.45
N GLU A 263 -9.18 1.77 -9.40
CA GLU A 263 -8.14 1.64 -8.39
C GLU A 263 -8.70 1.84 -6.97
N CYS A 264 -9.40 2.96 -6.72
CA CYS A 264 -10.11 3.24 -5.47
C CYS A 264 -11.14 2.15 -5.13
N GLY A 265 -11.79 1.57 -6.13
CA GLY A 265 -12.72 0.45 -5.96
C GLY A 265 -12.02 -0.79 -5.40
N GLU A 266 -10.87 -1.17 -5.94
CA GLU A 266 -10.12 -2.35 -5.48
C GLU A 266 -9.47 -2.13 -4.10
N ILE A 267 -9.02 -0.91 -3.80
CA ILE A 267 -8.55 -0.55 -2.44
C ILE A 267 -9.68 -0.75 -1.43
N ASN A 268 -10.86 -0.16 -1.70
CA ASN A 268 -12.01 -0.27 -0.81
C ASN A 268 -12.51 -1.71 -0.68
N LYS A 269 -12.48 -2.51 -1.76
CA LYS A 269 -12.79 -3.93 -1.73
C LYS A 269 -11.84 -4.73 -0.83
N SER A 270 -10.55 -4.44 -0.90
CA SER A 270 -9.56 -5.12 -0.05
C SER A 270 -9.73 -4.79 1.45
N LEU A 271 -10.05 -3.54 1.79
CA LEU A 271 -10.34 -3.10 3.16
C LEU A 271 -11.70 -3.59 3.65
N LEU A 272 -12.71 -3.65 2.79
CA LEU A 272 -14.00 -4.26 3.09
C LEU A 272 -13.85 -5.76 3.39
N ALA A 273 -13.07 -6.47 2.59
CA ALA A 273 -12.77 -7.88 2.85
C ALA A 273 -12.12 -8.07 4.24
N LEU A 274 -11.21 -7.16 4.63
CA LEU A 274 -10.60 -7.18 5.97
C LEU A 274 -11.65 -6.91 7.07
N LYS A 275 -12.52 -5.91 6.88
CA LYS A 275 -13.65 -5.64 7.79
C LYS A 275 -14.55 -6.86 7.96
N GLU A 276 -14.88 -7.54 6.87
CA GLU A 276 -15.71 -8.74 6.88
C GLU A 276 -15.02 -9.92 7.57
N CYS A 277 -13.70 -10.10 7.40
CA CYS A 277 -12.95 -11.11 8.14
C CYS A 277 -13.03 -10.87 9.65
N ILE A 278 -12.82 -9.63 10.09
CA ILE A 278 -12.88 -9.26 11.51
C ILE A 278 -14.29 -9.43 12.07
N ARG A 279 -15.30 -8.96 11.35
CA ARG A 279 -16.71 -9.15 11.74
C ARG A 279 -17.08 -10.63 11.83
N ALA A 280 -16.59 -11.46 10.90
CA ALA A 280 -16.81 -12.90 10.93
C ALA A 280 -16.09 -13.58 12.11
N MET A 281 -14.88 -13.14 12.48
CA MET A 281 -14.16 -13.65 13.65
C MET A 281 -14.82 -13.27 14.98
N GLY A 282 -15.45 -12.10 15.07
CA GLY A 282 -16.23 -11.70 16.26
C GLY A 282 -17.48 -12.57 16.49
N ARG A 283 -17.96 -13.26 15.45
CA ARG A 283 -19.13 -14.15 15.54
C ARG A 283 -18.70 -15.55 15.94
N ARG A 284 -19.18 -16.04 17.09
CA ARG A 284 -18.85 -17.37 17.65
C ARG A 284 -19.26 -18.59 16.79
N ARG A 285 -19.96 -18.42 15.66
CA ARG A 285 -20.59 -19.52 14.88
C ARG A 285 -20.40 -19.43 13.36
N VAL A 286 -19.28 -18.89 12.88
CA VAL A 286 -19.00 -18.90 11.43
C VAL A 286 -18.27 -20.20 11.08
N GLN A 287 -18.68 -20.91 10.03
CA GLN A 287 -17.98 -22.14 9.59
C GLN A 287 -16.78 -21.83 8.66
N HIS A 288 -16.82 -20.69 7.96
CA HIS A 288 -15.83 -20.30 6.96
C HIS A 288 -15.47 -18.81 7.08
N LEU A 289 -14.19 -18.51 7.29
CA LEU A 289 -13.68 -17.14 7.36
C LEU A 289 -13.29 -16.65 5.95
N PRO A 290 -13.75 -15.47 5.50
CA PRO A 290 -13.60 -15.02 4.11
C PRO A 290 -12.21 -14.44 3.77
N PHE A 291 -11.13 -15.01 4.30
CA PHE A 291 -9.75 -14.55 4.06
C PHE A 291 -9.29 -14.70 2.60
N ARG A 292 -10.08 -15.34 1.74
CA ARG A 292 -9.78 -15.47 0.30
C ARG A 292 -10.28 -14.30 -0.54
N ASN A 293 -11.11 -13.41 0.03
CA ASN A 293 -11.79 -12.35 -0.73
C ASN A 293 -10.85 -11.24 -1.22
N SER A 294 -9.65 -11.10 -0.66
CA SER A 294 -8.62 -10.19 -1.15
C SER A 294 -7.21 -10.73 -0.90
N LYS A 295 -6.23 -10.33 -1.71
CA LYS A 295 -4.82 -10.69 -1.45
C LYS A 295 -4.30 -10.13 -0.12
N LEU A 296 -4.79 -8.96 0.29
CA LEU A 296 -4.50 -8.40 1.61
C LEU A 296 -4.93 -9.33 2.74
N THR A 297 -6.17 -9.81 2.69
CA THR A 297 -6.68 -10.73 3.73
C THR A 297 -5.97 -12.08 3.70
N GLN A 298 -5.62 -12.60 2.51
CA GLN A 298 -4.79 -13.81 2.40
C GLN A 298 -3.44 -13.63 3.10
N VAL A 299 -2.75 -12.51 2.86
CA VAL A 299 -1.45 -12.21 3.49
C VAL A 299 -1.57 -12.03 5.00
N LEU A 300 -2.61 -11.33 5.48
CA LEU A 300 -2.81 -11.07 6.92
C LEU A 300 -3.45 -12.25 7.68
N ARG A 301 -3.79 -13.35 7.01
CA ARG A 301 -4.50 -14.48 7.62
C ARG A 301 -3.74 -15.03 8.82
N GLU A 302 -2.43 -15.21 8.70
CA GLU A 302 -1.59 -15.73 9.78
C GLU A 302 -1.53 -14.76 10.97
N SER A 303 -1.53 -13.45 10.74
CA SER A 303 -1.52 -12.42 11.78
C SER A 303 -2.76 -12.47 12.69
N PHE A 304 -3.91 -12.90 12.17
CA PHE A 304 -5.16 -12.96 12.92
C PHE A 304 -5.50 -14.35 13.45
N LEU A 305 -5.07 -15.42 12.77
CA LEU A 305 -5.42 -16.81 13.10
C LEU A 305 -4.27 -17.63 13.67
N GLY A 306 -3.03 -17.12 13.61
CA GLY A 306 -1.86 -17.81 14.13
C GLY A 306 -1.94 -17.99 15.64
N SER A 307 -1.72 -19.21 16.12
CA SER A 307 -1.66 -19.52 17.57
C SER A 307 -0.49 -18.81 18.25
N ARG A 308 0.61 -18.63 17.52
CA ARG A 308 1.79 -17.86 17.95
C ARG A 308 1.86 -16.53 17.22
N SER A 309 0.75 -15.79 17.19
CA SER A 309 0.73 -14.45 16.60
C SER A 309 0.32 -13.39 17.61
N ARG A 310 1.01 -12.25 17.58
CA ARG A 310 0.68 -11.02 18.31
C ARG A 310 0.52 -9.89 17.32
N THR A 311 -0.58 -9.14 17.42
CA THR A 311 -0.93 -8.11 16.43
C THR A 311 -1.24 -6.79 17.12
N CYS A 312 -0.71 -5.68 16.60
CA CYS A 312 -1.06 -4.31 17.00
C CYS A 312 -1.71 -3.56 15.83
N MET A 313 -2.88 -3.00 16.07
CA MET A 313 -3.55 -2.08 15.16
C MET A 313 -3.33 -0.65 15.65
N ILE A 314 -2.84 0.23 14.79
CA ILE A 314 -2.76 1.68 15.05
C ILE A 314 -3.82 2.37 14.18
N ALA A 315 -4.93 2.75 14.79
CA ALA A 315 -5.99 3.52 14.17
C ALA A 315 -5.57 5.01 14.06
N MET A 316 -5.44 5.50 12.84
CA MET A 316 -4.97 6.85 12.54
C MET A 316 -6.16 7.73 12.20
N VAL A 317 -6.43 8.75 13.01
CA VAL A 317 -7.63 9.61 12.86
C VAL A 317 -7.27 11.07 12.58
N SER A 318 -8.14 11.73 11.83
CA SER A 318 -8.09 13.18 11.59
C SER A 318 -8.92 13.90 12.66
N PRO A 319 -8.42 14.99 13.27
CA PRO A 319 -9.19 15.75 14.25
C PRO A 319 -10.29 16.61 13.65
N ALA A 320 -10.19 16.94 12.36
CA ALA A 320 -11.05 17.90 11.68
C ALA A 320 -12.50 17.43 11.50
N LEU A 321 -13.47 18.35 11.64
CA LEU A 321 -14.89 18.10 11.42
C LEU A 321 -15.19 17.67 9.98
N SER A 322 -14.50 18.22 8.98
CA SER A 322 -14.63 17.76 7.59
C SER A 322 -14.32 16.28 7.39
N CYS A 323 -13.67 15.65 8.37
CA CYS A 323 -13.30 14.24 8.37
C CYS A 323 -14.12 13.38 9.37
N ALA A 324 -15.17 13.93 9.99
CA ALA A 324 -15.93 13.26 11.07
C ALA A 324 -16.39 11.84 10.69
N ASP A 325 -17.03 11.69 9.53
CA ASP A 325 -17.49 10.40 9.01
C ASP A 325 -16.37 9.35 8.92
N TYR A 326 -15.21 9.76 8.42
CA TYR A 326 -14.05 8.88 8.24
C TYR A 326 -13.42 8.50 9.59
N THR A 327 -13.34 9.45 10.52
CA THR A 327 -12.88 9.24 11.88
C THR A 327 -13.79 8.27 12.62
N LEU A 328 -15.11 8.48 12.61
CA LEU A 328 -16.10 7.58 13.22
C LEU A 328 -16.03 6.17 12.62
N ASN A 329 -15.94 6.06 11.29
CA ASN A 329 -15.80 4.77 10.61
C ASN A 329 -14.51 4.03 11.01
N THR A 330 -13.43 4.77 11.23
CA THR A 330 -12.14 4.21 11.66
C THR A 330 -12.20 3.73 13.11
N LEU A 331 -12.79 4.51 14.02
CA LEU A 331 -12.92 4.18 15.44
C LEU A 331 -13.89 3.04 15.69
N ARG A 332 -15.05 3.02 15.02
CA ARG A 332 -16.00 1.88 15.06
C ARG A 332 -15.31 0.59 14.64
N TYR A 333 -14.46 0.64 13.62
CA TYR A 333 -13.70 -0.52 13.19
C TYR A 333 -12.63 -0.95 14.21
N ALA A 334 -11.87 0.00 14.77
CA ALA A 334 -10.89 -0.28 15.82
C ALA A 334 -11.53 -0.96 17.04
N GLN A 335 -12.70 -0.48 17.47
CA GLN A 335 -13.48 -1.08 18.55
C GLN A 335 -13.85 -2.55 18.25
N LEU A 336 -14.32 -2.84 17.03
CA LEU A 336 -14.63 -4.22 16.62
C LEU A 336 -13.40 -5.14 16.65
N VAL A 337 -12.22 -4.62 16.32
CA VAL A 337 -10.96 -5.39 16.39
C VAL A 337 -10.58 -5.71 17.83
N LYS A 338 -10.76 -4.75 18.73
CA LYS A 338 -10.47 -4.92 20.16
C LYS A 338 -11.37 -5.97 20.82
N GLU A 339 -12.62 -6.06 20.38
CA GLU A 339 -13.61 -7.01 20.92
C GLU A 339 -13.48 -8.44 20.36
N LEU A 340 -12.47 -8.70 19.51
CA LEU A 340 -12.27 -10.04 18.96
C LEU A 340 -11.94 -11.06 20.07
N PRO A 341 -12.63 -12.22 20.10
CA PRO A 341 -12.34 -13.25 21.08
C PRO A 341 -10.94 -13.84 20.88
N SER A 342 -10.34 -14.31 21.97
CA SER A 342 -9.19 -15.23 21.91
C SER A 342 -9.64 -16.50 21.18
N LEU A 343 -8.98 -16.85 20.07
CA LEU A 343 -9.37 -17.98 19.20
C LEU A 343 -8.97 -19.36 19.77
N GLU A 344 -8.85 -19.50 21.10
CA GLU A 344 -8.66 -20.80 21.73
C GLU A 344 -9.87 -21.69 21.43
N GLY A 345 -9.73 -22.59 20.46
CA GLY A 345 -10.78 -23.55 20.09
C GLY A 345 -11.29 -23.49 18.65
N TRP A 346 -10.73 -22.67 17.74
CA TRP A 346 -11.11 -22.79 16.32
C TRP A 346 -10.54 -24.08 15.72
N PRO A 347 -11.38 -25.01 15.22
CA PRO A 347 -10.89 -26.27 14.67
C PRO A 347 -10.08 -26.01 13.39
N ARG A 348 -8.78 -26.27 13.45
CA ARG A 348 -7.98 -26.45 12.23
C ARG A 348 -8.52 -27.69 11.53
N ARG A 349 -8.86 -27.59 10.24
CA ARG A 349 -9.11 -28.77 9.41
C ARG A 349 -7.81 -29.60 9.37
N SER A 350 -7.69 -30.56 10.28
CA SER A 350 -6.68 -31.62 10.21
C SER A 350 -7.14 -32.58 9.13
N THR A 351 -6.64 -32.40 7.91
CA THR A 351 -6.60 -33.51 6.97
C THR A 351 -5.55 -34.47 7.49
N ARG A 352 -5.99 -35.55 8.15
CA ARG A 352 -5.16 -36.73 8.39
C ARG A 352 -4.59 -37.15 7.05
N VAL A 353 -3.29 -36.93 6.85
CA VAL A 353 -2.54 -37.61 5.80
C VAL A 353 -2.45 -39.06 6.25
N SER A 354 -3.37 -39.88 5.75
CA SER A 354 -3.24 -41.33 5.80
C SER A 354 -1.93 -41.68 5.11
N ARG A 355 -0.98 -42.28 5.85
CA ARG A 355 0.22 -42.89 5.27
C ARG A 355 -0.23 -43.90 4.22
N MET A 356 -0.07 -43.59 2.94
CA MET A 356 -0.12 -44.61 1.89
C MET A 356 1.28 -45.21 1.77
N SER A 357 1.28 -46.53 1.95
CA SER A 357 2.40 -47.43 1.79
C SER A 357 3.05 -47.33 0.41
N THR A 358 4.36 -47.51 0.41
CA THR A 358 5.22 -47.88 -0.71
C THR A 358 4.51 -48.77 -1.74
N TYR A 359 4.39 -48.28 -2.98
CA TYR A 359 4.22 -49.13 -4.15
C TYR A 359 5.13 -48.63 -5.27
N SER A 360 6.06 -49.51 -5.64
CA SER A 360 6.97 -49.44 -6.78
C SER A 360 6.22 -49.65 -8.10
N GLY A 361 6.50 -48.81 -9.10
CA GLY A 361 6.08 -49.07 -10.48
C GLY A 361 6.12 -47.85 -11.39
N PHE A 362 7.24 -47.64 -12.08
CA PHE A 362 7.26 -46.85 -13.32
C PHE A 362 6.52 -47.61 -14.44
N PRO A 363 5.95 -46.89 -15.42
CA PRO A 363 6.58 -46.95 -16.73
C PRO A 363 6.79 -45.59 -17.40
N LYS A 364 7.80 -45.62 -18.27
CA LYS A 364 8.34 -44.55 -19.13
C LYS A 364 7.40 -44.25 -20.29
N SER A 365 7.26 -42.97 -20.63
CA SER A 365 7.15 -42.51 -22.02
C SER A 365 7.38 -40.99 -22.11
N SER A 366 8.51 -40.61 -22.70
CA SER A 366 8.74 -39.29 -23.28
C SER A 366 7.98 -39.16 -24.60
N PRO A 367 7.69 -37.92 -25.05
CA PRO A 367 8.31 -37.49 -26.29
C PRO A 367 8.96 -36.10 -26.20
N SER A 368 10.08 -36.02 -26.90
CA SER A 368 10.88 -34.85 -27.27
C SER A 368 10.24 -34.02 -28.39
N PHE A 369 10.89 -32.86 -28.67
CA PHE A 369 10.71 -31.91 -29.78
C PHE A 369 9.59 -30.86 -29.57
N CYS A 370 9.75 -29.56 -29.83
CA CYS A 370 10.78 -28.82 -30.58
C CYS A 370 10.84 -27.35 -30.13
N ALA A 371 11.99 -26.72 -30.35
CA ALA A 371 12.25 -25.30 -30.16
C ALA A 371 11.72 -24.45 -31.33
N ASN A 372 11.62 -23.14 -31.05
CA ASN A 372 11.30 -22.00 -31.92
C ASN A 372 9.82 -21.75 -32.18
N ASP A 373 9.32 -20.61 -31.67
CA ASP A 373 8.79 -19.58 -32.58
C ASP A 373 8.77 -18.20 -31.92
N ASP A 374 9.53 -17.29 -32.54
CA ASP A 374 9.34 -15.85 -32.50
C ASP A 374 7.92 -15.55 -32.97
N SER A 375 7.10 -14.89 -32.15
CA SER A 375 5.95 -14.16 -32.67
C SER A 375 5.72 -12.88 -31.88
N SER A 376 6.12 -11.80 -32.53
CA SER A 376 5.55 -10.47 -32.39
C SER A 376 4.03 -10.54 -32.33
N SER A 377 3.43 -10.22 -31.19
CA SER A 377 2.02 -9.85 -31.14
C SER A 377 1.89 -8.34 -31.26
N ASN A 378 1.31 -7.95 -32.40
CA ASN A 378 0.81 -6.63 -32.71
C ASN A 378 -0.04 -6.09 -31.56
N TYR A 379 0.32 -4.91 -31.03
CA TYR A 379 -0.67 -4.05 -30.40
C TYR A 379 -1.48 -3.42 -31.54
N ASP A 380 -2.57 -4.09 -31.89
CA ASP A 380 -3.58 -3.56 -32.78
C ASP A 380 -4.36 -2.49 -32.00
N TRP A 381 -4.34 -1.25 -32.49
CA TRP A 381 -5.08 -0.15 -31.89
C TRP A 381 -6.44 -0.11 -32.56
N ASP A 382 -7.36 -0.89 -32.02
CA ASP A 382 -8.74 -0.94 -32.48
C ASP A 382 -9.43 0.39 -32.12
N VAL A 383 -9.51 1.29 -33.11
CA VAL A 383 -10.25 2.54 -33.04
C VAL A 383 -11.67 2.24 -33.49
N SER A 384 -12.47 1.70 -32.58
CA SER A 384 -13.89 1.47 -32.80
C SER A 384 -14.70 1.68 -31.52
N GLU A 385 -14.70 2.91 -31.01
CA GLU A 385 -15.76 3.40 -30.12
C GLU A 385 -15.83 4.94 -30.24
N THR A 386 -16.47 5.39 -31.31
CA THR A 386 -17.11 6.71 -31.35
C THR A 386 -18.48 6.58 -30.69
N GLU A 387 -18.60 7.02 -29.44
CA GLU A 387 -19.90 7.41 -28.89
C GLU A 387 -19.82 8.78 -28.19
N ALA A 388 -20.68 9.67 -28.70
CA ALA A 388 -21.37 10.75 -28.01
C ALA A 388 -20.57 11.93 -27.43
N PHE A 389 -20.26 12.90 -28.29
CA PHE A 389 -20.45 14.31 -27.94
C PHE A 389 -21.40 14.94 -28.96
N GLY A 390 -22.63 15.19 -28.52
CA GLY A 390 -23.57 16.20 -29.04
C GLY A 390 -23.89 16.14 -30.52
N ASP A 391 -24.96 15.41 -30.85
CA ASP A 391 -25.74 15.63 -32.06
C ASP A 391 -26.53 16.95 -31.88
N GLU A 392 -25.99 18.06 -32.38
CA GLU A 392 -26.80 19.23 -32.74
C GLU A 392 -27.04 19.17 -34.26
N SER A 393 -28.11 18.47 -34.62
CA SER A 393 -28.74 18.57 -35.92
C SER A 393 -29.31 19.98 -36.10
N GLY A 394 -28.54 20.84 -36.77
CA GLY A 394 -28.95 22.16 -37.23
C GLY A 394 -28.30 22.47 -38.57
N GLU A 395 -29.12 22.60 -39.61
CA GLU A 395 -28.74 22.91 -40.99
C GLU A 395 -27.74 24.08 -41.09
N GLY A 396 -26.61 23.85 -41.77
CA GLY A 396 -25.68 24.95 -42.07
C GLY A 396 -24.20 24.59 -42.24
N ALA A 397 -23.87 23.46 -42.88
CA ALA A 397 -22.48 23.13 -43.20
C ALA A 397 -21.96 23.98 -44.39
N ARG A 398 -21.78 25.28 -44.16
CA ARG A 398 -20.79 26.08 -44.91
C ARG A 398 -19.48 25.96 -44.17
N GLU A 399 -18.53 25.29 -44.81
CA GLU A 399 -17.12 25.14 -44.46
C GLU A 399 -16.53 26.44 -43.87
N ARG A 400 -16.57 26.59 -42.55
CA ARG A 400 -15.80 27.61 -41.84
C ARG A 400 -14.47 27.00 -41.45
N ARG A 401 -13.43 27.24 -42.27
CA ARG A 401 -12.03 27.09 -41.86
C ARG A 401 -11.73 28.07 -40.72
N GLY A 402 -12.09 27.67 -39.50
CA GLY A 402 -11.79 28.41 -38.29
C GLY A 402 -10.44 27.98 -37.69
N PRO A 403 -9.77 28.85 -36.92
CA PRO A 403 -8.47 28.54 -36.30
C PRO A 403 -8.53 27.31 -35.39
N PHE A 404 -9.70 26.98 -34.83
CA PHE A 404 -9.93 25.76 -34.04
C PHE A 404 -9.82 24.47 -34.86
N SER A 405 -10.33 24.44 -36.10
CA SER A 405 -10.22 23.28 -36.98
C SER A 405 -8.76 22.99 -37.35
N GLU A 406 -7.94 24.04 -37.47
CA GLU A 406 -6.52 23.95 -37.75
C GLU A 406 -5.74 23.39 -36.56
N LEU A 407 -6.09 23.82 -35.33
CA LEU A 407 -5.51 23.27 -34.10
C LEU A 407 -5.80 21.77 -33.94
N VAL A 408 -7.04 21.35 -34.20
CA VAL A 408 -7.43 19.92 -34.15
C VAL A 408 -6.68 19.13 -35.23
N GLY A 409 -6.46 19.72 -36.41
CA GLY A 409 -5.63 19.15 -37.47
C GLY A 409 -4.19 18.91 -37.03
N LEU A 410 -3.54 19.93 -36.44
CA LEU A 410 -2.18 19.84 -35.90
C LEU A 410 -2.08 18.79 -34.78
N HIS A 411 -3.08 18.72 -33.89
CA HIS A 411 -3.11 17.73 -32.82
C HIS A 411 -3.23 16.29 -33.36
N ARG A 412 -4.10 16.06 -34.35
CA ARG A 412 -4.19 14.75 -35.04
C ARG A 412 -2.89 14.39 -35.74
N GLN A 413 -2.22 15.35 -36.37
CA GLN A 413 -0.95 15.12 -37.04
C GLN A 413 0.15 14.74 -36.03
N LEU A 414 0.21 15.40 -34.88
CA LEU A 414 1.13 15.05 -33.78
C LEU A 414 0.92 13.61 -33.34
N LEU A 415 -0.32 13.20 -33.07
CA LEU A 415 -0.68 11.85 -32.64
C LEU A 415 -0.20 10.78 -33.64
N LYS A 416 -0.32 11.05 -34.95
CA LYS A 416 0.20 10.15 -36.00
C LYS A 416 1.72 9.99 -35.96
N THR A 417 2.46 10.98 -35.46
CA THR A 417 3.94 10.94 -35.41
C THR A 417 4.51 10.31 -34.14
N LEU A 418 3.73 10.21 -33.04
CA LEU A 418 4.19 9.68 -31.76
C LEU A 418 4.74 8.24 -31.84
N PRO A 419 4.11 7.28 -32.55
CA PRO A 419 4.67 5.93 -32.69
C PRO A 419 6.03 5.93 -33.39
N GLN A 420 6.21 6.82 -34.38
CA GLN A 420 7.47 6.97 -35.11
C GLN A 420 8.56 7.59 -34.25
N TRP A 421 8.21 8.51 -33.34
CA TRP A 421 9.12 9.07 -32.35
C TRP A 421 9.62 7.99 -31.40
N PHE A 422 8.70 7.17 -30.88
CA PHE A 422 9.02 6.06 -29.99
C PHE A 422 9.96 5.05 -30.67
N TYR A 423 9.66 4.68 -31.92
CA TYR A 423 10.51 3.80 -32.71
C TYR A 423 11.92 4.38 -32.95
N THR A 424 12.01 5.67 -33.28
CA THR A 424 13.27 6.35 -33.58
C THR A 424 14.18 6.41 -32.34
N HIS A 425 13.64 6.83 -31.19
CA HIS A 425 14.38 6.87 -29.92
C HIS A 425 14.81 5.47 -29.45
N ARG A 426 13.93 4.46 -29.58
CA ARG A 426 14.28 3.06 -29.26
C ARG A 426 15.37 2.51 -30.17
N LYS A 427 15.37 2.85 -31.46
CA LYS A 427 16.43 2.46 -32.42
C LYS A 427 17.76 3.13 -32.11
N MET A 428 17.74 4.39 -31.66
CA MET A 428 18.94 5.11 -31.22
C MET A 428 19.55 4.45 -29.98
N LEU A 429 18.74 4.13 -28.98
CA LEU A 429 19.19 3.46 -27.74
C LEU A 429 19.77 2.05 -27.96
N ARG A 430 19.32 1.34 -29.00
CA ARG A 430 19.85 0.01 -29.36
C ARG A 430 21.22 0.07 -30.05
N ARG A 431 21.58 1.21 -30.66
CA ARG A 431 22.84 1.38 -31.41
C ARG A 431 24.01 1.87 -30.55
N THR A 432 23.79 2.10 -29.26
CA THR A 432 24.76 2.69 -28.32
C THR A 432 25.79 1.67 -27.82
N LYS A 433 26.59 1.09 -28.74
CA LYS A 433 27.75 0.25 -28.37
C LYS A 433 29.11 0.92 -28.61
N SER A 434 29.15 2.13 -29.16
CA SER A 434 30.41 2.87 -29.36
C SER A 434 30.20 4.36 -29.08
N ARG A 435 31.13 4.96 -28.33
CA ARG A 435 31.22 6.42 -28.13
C ARG A 435 31.18 7.10 -29.49
N SER A 436 30.15 7.91 -29.76
CA SER A 436 30.09 8.66 -30.99
C SER A 436 29.38 9.98 -30.80
N ARG A 437 30.10 11.06 -31.10
CA ARG A 437 29.58 12.42 -31.29
C ARG A 437 28.32 12.45 -32.18
N ASP A 438 28.21 11.50 -33.10
CA ASP A 438 27.07 11.25 -34.00
C ASP A 438 25.77 10.90 -33.24
N TYR A 439 25.84 10.17 -32.12
CA TYR A 439 24.65 9.89 -31.31
C TYR A 439 24.08 11.17 -30.70
N THR A 440 24.97 12.00 -30.15
CA THR A 440 24.60 13.27 -29.52
C THR A 440 24.06 14.26 -30.54
N GLU A 441 24.71 14.41 -31.69
CA GLU A 441 24.25 15.29 -32.78
C GLU A 441 22.88 14.84 -33.32
N ARG A 442 22.67 13.53 -33.49
CA ARG A 442 21.40 12.99 -33.93
C ARG A 442 20.29 13.12 -32.89
N LEU A 443 20.63 13.00 -31.61
CA LEU A 443 19.66 13.18 -30.52
C LEU A 443 19.19 14.63 -30.48
N ILE A 444 20.13 15.58 -30.57
CA ILE A 444 19.84 17.01 -30.66
C ILE A 444 18.92 17.29 -31.86
N GLN A 445 19.22 16.77 -33.05
CA GLN A 445 18.36 16.97 -34.23
C GLN A 445 16.94 16.44 -34.04
N VAL A 446 16.80 15.21 -33.52
CA VAL A 446 15.48 14.59 -33.32
C VAL A 446 14.68 15.36 -32.26
N THR A 447 15.28 15.71 -31.12
CA THR A 447 14.59 16.43 -30.05
C THR A 447 14.24 17.86 -30.46
N SER A 448 15.10 18.55 -31.21
CA SER A 448 14.81 19.90 -31.71
C SER A 448 13.59 19.92 -32.63
N ARG A 449 13.46 18.92 -33.51
CA ARG A 449 12.28 18.80 -34.38
C ARG A 449 11.00 18.47 -33.61
N GLN A 450 11.10 17.64 -32.56
CA GLN A 450 9.97 17.32 -31.69
C GLN A 450 9.50 18.55 -30.90
N ILE A 451 10.44 19.31 -30.36
CA ILE A 451 10.17 20.56 -29.66
C ILE A 451 9.50 21.56 -30.60
N GLN A 452 9.98 21.72 -31.83
CA GLN A 452 9.37 22.64 -32.81
C GLN A 452 7.88 22.33 -33.04
N LEU A 453 7.52 21.06 -33.26
CA LEU A 453 6.13 20.65 -33.49
C LEU A 453 5.24 20.83 -32.26
N LEU A 454 5.77 20.57 -31.06
CA LEU A 454 5.05 20.79 -29.81
C LEU A 454 4.85 22.29 -29.52
N THR A 455 5.85 23.11 -29.83
CA THR A 455 5.78 24.57 -29.71
C THR A 455 4.78 25.15 -30.69
N GLU A 456 4.75 24.69 -31.95
CA GLU A 456 3.76 25.14 -32.94
C GLU A 456 2.32 24.82 -32.51
N LEU A 457 2.09 23.61 -31.99
CA LEU A 457 0.78 23.23 -31.44
C LEU A 457 0.40 24.10 -30.23
N LYS A 458 1.34 24.34 -29.32
CA LYS A 458 1.15 25.18 -28.14
C LYS A 458 0.83 26.63 -28.53
N ASP A 459 1.61 27.22 -29.43
CA ASP A 459 1.46 28.61 -29.83
C ASP A 459 0.14 28.83 -30.57
N LYS A 460 -0.29 27.86 -31.38
CA LYS A 460 -1.62 27.89 -32.00
C LYS A 460 -2.74 27.81 -30.96
N ALA A 461 -2.59 26.95 -29.94
CA ALA A 461 -3.56 26.86 -28.86
C ALA A 461 -3.64 28.16 -28.04
N VAL A 462 -2.49 28.76 -27.73
CA VAL A 462 -2.40 30.05 -27.02
C VAL A 462 -3.02 31.18 -27.85
N SER A 463 -2.74 31.24 -29.16
CA SER A 463 -3.31 32.22 -30.08
C SER A 463 -4.85 32.17 -30.12
N ILE A 464 -5.43 30.98 -30.07
CA ILE A 464 -6.89 30.79 -30.02
C ILE A 464 -7.46 31.24 -28.67
N CYS A 465 -6.76 30.97 -27.57
CA CYS A 465 -7.18 31.44 -26.24
C CYS A 465 -7.11 32.97 -26.11
N SER A 466 -6.18 33.63 -26.80
CA SER A 466 -6.06 35.10 -26.81
C SER A 466 -7.03 35.83 -27.74
N LEU A 467 -7.82 35.11 -28.55
CA LEU A 467 -8.88 35.67 -29.39
C LEU A 467 -10.25 35.71 -28.68
N ARG A 468 -10.30 35.31 -27.40
CA ARG A 468 -11.50 35.34 -26.55
C ARG A 468 -11.56 36.57 -25.67
#